data_AF-A0A089MXX6-F1
#
_entry.id   AF-A0A089MXX6-F1
#
_cell.length_a   1.000
_cell.length_b   1.000
_cell.length_c   1.000
_cell.angle_alpha   90.00
_cell.angle_beta   90.00
_cell.angle_gamma   90.00
#
_symmetry.space_group_name_H-M   'P 1'
#
loop_
_entity.id
_entity.type
_entity.pdbx_description
1 polymer ?
#
loop_
_entity_poly.entity_id
_entity_poly.type
_entity_poly.pdbx_seq_one_letter_code
_entity_poly.pdbx_strand_id
1 'polypeptide(L)'
;MKFSKKKKGSSSQFVANIESERGSALVLVMFVVLLLTILGLAVLGATVGGAQRSETRENDVQSLHLAQKGLNEAAAYIQSELQGLKLEDIDPQSLGDILGKLDDNKSSLKVATELQSTSSGSVDGIEYDDNNDKKIGKQSIQYTITISSKAVVNGVERTLRQQVIIDSYPDFLKYVFGSQKTLRLNGSPILKGNVYAGEKLLVTNTPWYTYLGRRYPEVTLDFPKVTSNADGSALGEIHVQAMDNIKYKENFQPKESVSSEDQEDNMTSLPGNETARNDILNKILHVNSSNIKIKEKNKFVQINVEESFFDKLAQGLTLSKDDSTQKTLRNSMRAEYNQSTAQLNSWIIGRSEVTHIQGMPVAPVKVLPDAEEADIEQYERDLNNYNMKLQQLETLDSTMIFNGNLVVDGLAYKKLFYPPETSTQNDPKSGELPRWFIVAGNLEINNFTADFLPVRANILVTGNVKIKGNVEFDSTMLVLGETTVEDANIKGIRSSNGSNNEETKELVLISKGKVLINRLHAFAVNEPSVEETMEAFFYTDSSGELYGVGSMFHLIGGFFAKDNLTVNAVTGKVVEPDPLTGGSLVISQTPAPERFVIDYKPDIYENQQSSLPRVQTVNVNVGPMQLVN
;
A
#
# COMPACT_ATOMS: atom_id res chain seq x y z
N MET A 1 93.35 68.81 -2.50
CA MET A 1 94.49 69.50 -1.86
C MET A 1 93.93 70.64 -0.99
N LYS A 2 94.29 70.65 0.30
CA LYS A 2 94.23 71.77 1.30
C LYS A 2 92.93 72.58 1.53
N PHE A 3 92.42 72.42 2.76
CA PHE A 3 92.10 73.46 3.77
C PHE A 3 91.93 74.93 3.33
N SER A 4 90.86 75.58 3.81
CA SER A 4 90.90 76.55 4.93
C SER A 4 89.86 77.69 4.83
N LYS A 5 89.10 77.87 5.92
CA LYS A 5 88.51 79.09 6.54
C LYS A 5 88.56 80.42 5.72
N LYS A 6 87.55 81.31 5.73
CA LYS A 6 87.01 82.01 6.93
C LYS A 6 85.84 82.98 6.57
N LYS A 7 84.80 82.97 7.42
CA LYS A 7 83.82 84.00 7.87
C LYS A 7 83.66 85.38 7.17
N LYS A 8 82.39 85.73 6.89
CA LYS A 8 81.53 86.86 7.39
C LYS A 8 80.48 87.13 6.28
N GLY A 9 79.15 87.05 6.45
CA GLY A 9 78.29 87.54 7.52
C GLY A 9 77.54 88.78 7.01
N SER A 10 76.30 88.61 6.51
CA SER A 10 75.24 89.63 6.58
C SER A 10 73.90 89.03 6.17
N SER A 11 73.02 88.91 7.15
CA SER A 11 71.60 88.57 7.08
C SER A 11 70.82 89.64 6.31
N SER A 12 69.91 89.21 5.41
CA SER A 12 68.63 89.86 5.07
C SER A 12 68.24 89.61 3.61
N GLN A 13 67.74 88.41 3.29
CA GLN A 13 66.96 88.15 2.07
C GLN A 13 66.29 86.78 2.18
N PHE A 14 65.26 86.66 3.04
CA PHE A 14 64.41 85.46 3.08
C PHE A 14 62.91 85.79 3.14
N VAL A 15 62.49 87.00 2.73
CA VAL A 15 61.07 87.40 2.85
C VAL A 15 60.39 87.71 1.51
N ALA A 16 61.11 87.70 0.39
CA ALA A 16 60.52 88.07 -0.90
C ALA A 16 59.91 86.89 -1.67
N ASN A 17 59.12 86.01 -1.03
CA ASN A 17 58.30 84.99 -1.74
C ASN A 17 57.11 84.46 -0.89
N ILE A 18 56.40 85.33 -0.15
CA ILE A 18 55.16 84.97 0.59
C ILE A 18 53.96 85.86 0.19
N GLU A 19 53.99 86.47 -1.00
CA GLU A 19 52.88 87.37 -1.44
C GLU A 19 52.12 86.94 -2.70
N SER A 20 52.33 85.71 -3.21
CA SER A 20 51.47 85.14 -4.28
C SER A 20 50.73 83.84 -3.92
N GLU A 21 50.92 83.27 -2.73
CA GLU A 21 50.25 82.01 -2.33
C GLU A 21 48.99 82.20 -1.46
N ARG A 22 48.66 83.44 -1.05
CA ARG A 22 47.53 83.70 -0.14
C ARG A 22 46.14 83.49 -0.78
N GLY A 23 46.05 83.46 -2.11
CA GLY A 23 44.81 83.18 -2.84
C GLY A 23 44.61 81.70 -3.21
N SER A 24 45.68 80.99 -3.60
CA SER A 24 45.59 79.58 -3.99
C SER A 24 45.46 78.64 -2.80
N ALA A 25 46.07 78.97 -1.64
CA ALA A 25 45.96 78.16 -0.43
C ALA A 25 44.52 78.09 0.12
N LEU A 26 43.78 79.20 0.07
CA LEU A 26 42.36 79.24 0.49
C LEU A 26 41.49 78.38 -0.42
N VAL A 27 41.69 78.48 -1.74
CA VAL A 27 40.96 77.69 -2.75
C VAL A 27 41.32 76.20 -2.64
N LEU A 28 42.58 75.86 -2.38
CA LEU A 28 43.05 74.49 -2.17
C LEU A 28 42.45 73.88 -0.90
N VAL A 29 42.42 74.63 0.22
CA VAL A 29 41.78 74.18 1.46
C VAL A 29 40.27 73.99 1.24
N MET A 30 39.60 74.92 0.55
CA MET A 30 38.18 74.74 0.21
C MET A 30 37.93 73.55 -0.71
N PHE A 31 38.82 73.29 -1.68
CA PHE A 31 38.71 72.14 -2.57
C PHE A 31 38.95 70.82 -1.84
N VAL A 32 39.91 70.76 -0.92
CA VAL A 32 40.17 69.59 -0.06
C VAL A 32 38.99 69.36 0.89
N VAL A 33 38.41 70.41 1.48
CA VAL A 33 37.19 70.29 2.31
C VAL A 33 35.99 69.83 1.47
N LEU A 34 35.84 70.30 0.23
CA LEU A 34 34.79 69.86 -0.69
C LEU A 34 34.96 68.38 -1.09
N LEU A 35 36.19 67.94 -1.39
CA LEU A 35 36.47 66.53 -1.65
C LEU A 35 36.21 65.65 -0.42
N LEU A 36 36.62 66.09 0.76
CA LEU A 36 36.38 65.37 2.02
C LEU A 36 34.88 65.30 2.37
N THR A 37 34.11 66.35 2.07
CA THR A 37 32.65 66.35 2.29
C THR A 37 31.92 65.46 1.29
N ILE A 38 32.30 65.47 0.00
CA ILE A 38 31.75 64.54 -1.00
C ILE A 38 32.06 63.10 -0.61
N LEU A 39 33.29 62.82 -0.18
CA LEU A 39 33.69 61.49 0.28
C LEU A 39 32.94 61.09 1.56
N GLY A 40 32.76 62.00 2.51
CA GLY A 40 31.99 61.79 3.73
C GLY A 40 30.50 61.50 3.45
N LEU A 41 29.88 62.25 2.53
CA LEU A 41 28.50 62.02 2.07
C LEU A 41 28.36 60.69 1.30
N ALA A 42 29.34 60.34 0.47
CA ALA A 42 29.35 59.07 -0.25
C ALA A 42 29.44 57.87 0.70
N VAL A 43 30.30 57.95 1.72
CA VAL A 43 30.41 56.91 2.77
C VAL A 43 29.12 56.84 3.58
N LEU A 44 28.56 57.96 4.04
CA LEU A 44 27.27 57.98 4.74
C LEU A 44 26.14 57.38 3.90
N GLY A 45 26.04 57.73 2.62
CA GLY A 45 25.06 57.15 1.69
C GLY A 45 25.26 55.65 1.50
N ALA A 46 26.49 55.18 1.41
CA ALA A 46 26.80 53.74 1.34
C ALA A 46 26.47 53.02 2.66
N THR A 47 26.72 53.63 3.82
CA THR A 47 26.39 53.06 5.14
C THR A 47 24.88 53.02 5.38
N VAL A 48 24.15 54.10 5.08
CA VAL A 48 22.68 54.16 5.21
C VAL A 48 22.01 53.20 4.23
N GLY A 49 22.46 53.18 2.97
CA GLY A 49 21.96 52.22 1.98
C GLY A 49 22.30 50.77 2.34
N GLY A 50 23.48 50.54 2.92
CA GLY A 50 23.87 49.23 3.46
C GLY A 50 23.01 48.79 4.64
N ALA A 51 22.74 49.70 5.58
CA ALA A 51 21.88 49.46 6.74
C ALA A 51 20.45 49.14 6.31
N GLN A 52 19.86 49.93 5.39
CA GLN A 52 18.50 49.71 4.91
C GLN A 52 18.36 48.37 4.15
N ARG A 53 19.36 47.97 3.36
CA ARG A 53 19.38 46.64 2.72
C ARG A 53 19.50 45.51 3.73
N SER A 54 20.29 45.71 4.79
CA SER A 54 20.44 44.73 5.87
C SER A 54 19.12 44.57 6.63
N GLU A 55 18.46 45.67 6.98
CA GLU A 55 17.15 45.67 7.64
C GLU A 55 16.07 45.00 6.77
N THR A 56 16.03 45.34 5.47
CA THR A 56 15.09 44.70 4.53
C THR A 56 15.35 43.21 4.41
N ARG A 57 16.62 42.79 4.36
CA ARG A 57 17.02 41.37 4.30
C ARG A 57 16.69 40.63 5.60
N GLU A 58 16.80 41.30 6.74
CA GLU A 58 16.38 40.75 8.03
C GLU A 58 14.86 40.55 8.07
N ASN A 59 14.08 41.57 7.71
CA ASN A 59 12.62 41.48 7.62
C ASN A 59 12.18 40.40 6.61
N ASP A 60 12.91 40.25 5.50
CA ASP A 60 12.69 39.22 4.48
C ASP A 60 12.89 37.80 5.05
N VAL A 61 14.03 37.56 5.72
CA VAL A 61 14.30 36.27 6.37
C VAL A 61 13.28 35.97 7.47
N GLN A 62 12.89 36.97 8.27
CA GLN A 62 11.91 36.80 9.34
C GLN A 62 10.50 36.50 8.80
N SER A 63 10.06 37.20 7.75
CA SER A 63 8.77 36.94 7.10
C SER A 63 8.74 35.56 6.44
N LEU A 64 9.81 35.13 5.76
CA LEU A 64 9.94 33.76 5.25
C LEU A 64 9.86 32.71 6.36
N HIS A 65 10.60 32.91 7.46
CA HIS A 65 10.58 31.99 8.59
C HIS A 65 9.18 31.90 9.23
N LEU A 66 8.47 33.02 9.35
CA LEU A 66 7.11 33.05 9.88
C LEU A 66 6.11 32.38 8.93
N ALA A 67 6.22 32.62 7.62
CA ALA A 67 5.42 31.94 6.61
C ALA A 67 5.66 30.42 6.64
N GLN A 68 6.92 29.99 6.75
CA GLN A 68 7.31 28.58 6.87
C GLN A 68 6.73 27.94 8.14
N LYS A 69 6.77 28.65 9.28
CA LYS A 69 6.12 28.19 10.51
C LYS A 69 4.62 27.98 10.31
N GLY A 70 3.94 28.91 9.64
CA GLY A 70 2.53 28.77 9.27
C GLY A 70 2.23 27.55 8.40
N LEU A 71 3.08 27.24 7.42
CA LEU A 71 2.92 26.01 6.62
C LEU A 71 3.13 24.74 7.46
N ASN A 72 4.14 24.71 8.32
CA ASN A 72 4.40 23.57 9.20
C ASN A 72 3.24 23.34 10.18
N GLU A 73 2.66 24.41 10.72
CA GLU A 73 1.52 24.35 11.62
C GLU A 73 0.25 23.88 10.89
N ALA A 74 0.00 24.37 9.68
CA ALA A 74 -1.10 23.89 8.84
C ALA A 74 -0.95 22.40 8.48
N ALA A 75 0.25 21.95 8.09
CA ALA A 75 0.51 20.55 7.81
C ALA A 75 0.34 19.67 9.07
N ALA A 76 0.81 20.14 10.22
CA ALA A 76 0.64 19.45 11.50
C ALA A 76 -0.83 19.40 11.93
N TYR A 77 -1.60 20.46 11.68
CA TYR A 77 -3.06 20.48 11.91
C TYR A 77 -3.79 19.48 11.02
N ILE A 78 -3.54 19.49 9.70
CA ILE A 78 -4.11 18.51 8.77
C ILE A 78 -3.77 17.10 9.23
N GLN A 79 -2.50 16.86 9.57
CA GLN A 79 -2.08 15.58 10.10
C GLN A 79 -2.81 15.24 11.41
N SER A 80 -2.93 16.18 12.36
CA SER A 80 -3.61 15.97 13.64
C SER A 80 -5.10 15.67 13.47
N GLU A 81 -5.81 16.36 12.59
CA GLU A 81 -7.24 16.11 12.31
C GLU A 81 -7.43 14.73 11.68
N LEU A 82 -6.59 14.37 10.70
CA LEU A 82 -6.60 13.03 10.10
C LEU A 82 -6.20 11.94 11.10
N GLN A 83 -5.35 12.27 12.08
CA GLN A 83 -5.01 11.40 13.18
C GLN A 83 -6.09 11.34 14.27
N GLY A 84 -6.90 12.39 14.44
CA GLY A 84 -8.05 12.41 15.35
C GLY A 84 -9.15 11.44 14.94
N LEU A 85 -9.20 11.10 13.64
CA LEU A 85 -10.01 10.00 13.10
C LEU A 85 -9.54 8.61 13.57
N LYS A 86 -8.34 8.46 14.16
CA LYS A 86 -7.75 7.16 14.56
C LYS A 86 -8.45 6.41 15.72
N LEU A 87 -9.69 6.76 16.05
CA LEU A 87 -10.57 5.88 16.83
C LEU A 87 -11.58 5.13 15.95
N GLU A 88 -11.70 5.49 14.68
CA GLU A 88 -12.60 4.87 13.70
C GLU A 88 -11.84 4.60 12.39
N ASP A 89 -11.63 3.33 12.05
CA ASP A 89 -11.00 2.94 10.78
C ASP A 89 -11.70 3.61 9.59
N ILE A 90 -10.93 4.15 8.65
CA ILE A 90 -11.40 5.05 7.58
C ILE A 90 -11.83 4.24 6.35
N ASP A 91 -12.99 4.56 5.79
CA ASP A 91 -13.36 4.10 4.44
C ASP A 91 -12.66 5.00 3.42
N PRO A 92 -11.78 4.46 2.54
CA PRO A 92 -11.10 5.24 1.52
C PRO A 92 -12.03 6.09 0.64
N GLN A 93 -13.28 5.64 0.42
CA GLN A 93 -14.24 6.39 -0.39
C GLN A 93 -14.78 7.65 0.33
N SER A 94 -14.87 7.60 1.66
CA SER A 94 -15.39 8.69 2.50
C SER A 94 -14.39 9.81 2.77
N LEU A 95 -13.11 9.62 2.40
CA LEU A 95 -12.05 10.56 2.73
C LEU A 95 -12.29 11.95 2.11
N GLY A 96 -12.85 12.02 0.90
CA GLY A 96 -13.18 13.31 0.25
C GLY A 96 -14.14 14.17 1.09
N ASP A 97 -15.17 13.57 1.67
CA ASP A 97 -16.16 14.27 2.52
C ASP A 97 -15.54 14.78 3.82
N ILE A 98 -14.54 14.06 4.34
CA ILE A 98 -13.77 14.46 5.53
C ILE A 98 -12.87 15.64 5.18
N LEU A 99 -12.18 15.60 4.04
CA LEU A 99 -11.28 16.67 3.61
C LEU A 99 -12.03 17.96 3.28
N GLY A 100 -13.24 17.87 2.71
CA GLY A 100 -14.08 19.05 2.45
C GLY A 100 -14.42 19.87 3.69
N LYS A 101 -14.44 19.25 4.89
CA LYS A 101 -14.70 19.94 6.17
C LYS A 101 -13.49 20.66 6.75
N LEU A 102 -12.29 20.46 6.21
CA LEU A 102 -11.06 21.10 6.72
C LEU A 102 -10.99 22.59 6.40
N ASP A 103 -11.62 23.06 5.31
CA ASP A 103 -11.59 24.47 4.88
C ASP A 103 -12.40 25.38 5.83
N ASP A 104 -13.45 24.86 6.47
CA ASP A 104 -14.34 25.60 7.38
C ASP A 104 -13.62 26.16 8.63
N ASN A 105 -12.47 25.57 9.04
CA ASN A 105 -11.75 25.89 10.27
C ASN A 105 -10.48 26.75 10.09
N LYS A 106 -10.25 27.29 8.88
CA LYS A 106 -9.09 28.11 8.49
C LYS A 106 -8.76 29.29 9.45
N SER A 107 -9.76 29.82 10.15
CA SER A 107 -9.61 30.95 11.07
C SER A 107 -8.88 30.64 12.39
N SER A 108 -8.69 29.36 12.71
CA SER A 108 -8.06 28.89 13.96
C SER A 108 -6.53 28.83 13.91
N LEU A 109 -5.92 28.83 12.72
CA LEU A 109 -4.48 28.68 12.50
C LEU A 109 -3.78 30.05 12.36
N LYS A 110 -3.61 30.75 13.48
CA LYS A 110 -2.86 32.02 13.53
C LYS A 110 -1.50 31.81 14.17
N VAL A 111 -0.45 32.29 13.50
CA VAL A 111 0.92 32.16 13.99
C VAL A 111 1.42 33.52 14.45
N ALA A 112 1.60 33.66 15.77
CA ALA A 112 2.19 34.85 16.37
C ALA A 112 3.59 34.55 16.93
N THR A 113 4.41 35.60 16.98
CA THR A 113 5.70 35.64 17.67
C THR A 113 5.54 36.40 18.99
N GLU A 114 6.29 36.02 20.04
CA GLU A 114 6.29 36.73 21.32
C GLU A 114 6.90 38.13 21.24
N LEU A 115 7.58 38.47 20.13
CA LEU A 115 8.17 39.77 19.87
C LEU A 115 7.21 40.68 19.09
N GLN A 116 6.43 41.47 19.85
CA GLN A 116 5.71 42.69 19.48
C GLN A 116 4.67 42.64 18.34
N SER A 117 3.62 43.42 18.55
CA SER A 117 2.39 43.61 17.77
C SER A 117 2.54 44.13 16.32
N THR A 118 3.74 44.12 15.73
CA THR A 118 4.02 44.53 14.33
C THR A 118 4.36 43.36 13.40
N SER A 119 4.45 42.14 13.93
CA SER A 119 4.67 40.93 13.14
C SER A 119 3.46 40.00 13.23
N SER A 120 2.93 39.57 12.08
CA SER A 120 1.78 38.67 12.02
C SER A 120 1.91 37.71 10.84
N GLY A 121 1.75 36.42 11.11
CA GLY A 121 1.62 35.37 10.10
C GLY A 121 0.23 34.75 10.18
N SER A 122 -0.37 34.50 9.02
CA SER A 122 -1.63 33.77 8.93
C SER A 122 -1.59 32.77 7.79
N VAL A 123 -2.18 31.61 8.03
CA VAL A 123 -2.48 30.66 6.95
C VAL A 123 -3.56 31.31 6.07
N ASP A 124 -3.20 31.61 4.83
CA ASP A 124 -4.02 32.38 3.87
C ASP A 124 -4.91 31.46 3.03
N GLY A 125 -4.67 30.14 3.05
CA GLY A 125 -5.40 29.12 2.30
C GLY A 125 -5.11 27.69 2.76
N ILE A 126 -6.15 26.92 3.05
CA ILE A 126 -6.13 25.45 2.93
C ILE A 126 -7.13 25.15 1.82
N GLU A 127 -6.65 25.05 0.59
CA GLU A 127 -7.52 24.88 -0.58
C GLU A 127 -7.58 23.39 -0.92
N TYR A 128 -8.79 22.85 -0.96
CA TYR A 128 -9.12 21.53 -1.47
C TYR A 128 -9.99 21.69 -2.72
N ASP A 129 -9.44 21.41 -3.90
CA ASP A 129 -10.20 21.42 -5.16
C ASP A 129 -10.70 20.00 -5.48
N ASP A 130 -11.97 19.72 -5.12
CA ASP A 130 -12.61 18.43 -5.40
C ASP A 130 -12.71 18.11 -6.91
N ASN A 131 -12.62 19.11 -7.79
CA ASN A 131 -12.82 18.95 -9.24
C ASN A 131 -11.52 18.81 -10.05
N ASN A 132 -10.39 19.37 -9.60
CA ASN A 132 -9.09 19.29 -10.31
C ASN A 132 -8.00 18.50 -9.56
N ASP A 133 -8.07 18.39 -8.22
CA ASP A 133 -7.03 17.75 -7.40
C ASP A 133 -7.37 16.30 -7.00
N LYS A 134 -8.59 15.84 -7.30
CA LYS A 134 -8.87 14.41 -7.50
C LYS A 134 -8.23 13.97 -8.82
N LYS A 135 -6.96 13.58 -8.77
CA LYS A 135 -6.48 12.63 -9.77
C LYS A 135 -7.13 11.29 -9.44
N ILE A 136 -8.33 11.05 -9.98
CA ILE A 136 -8.73 9.70 -10.36
C ILE A 136 -7.87 9.35 -11.58
N GLY A 137 -6.55 9.34 -11.38
CA GLY A 137 -5.67 8.58 -12.22
C GLY A 137 -6.02 7.14 -11.95
N LYS A 138 -5.91 6.32 -13.00
CA LYS A 138 -6.16 4.90 -12.98
C LYS A 138 -5.77 4.21 -11.65
N GLN A 139 -4.71 4.61 -10.93
CA GLN A 139 -4.16 3.81 -9.82
C GLN A 139 -4.18 4.38 -8.37
N SER A 140 -4.95 5.41 -7.98
CA SER A 140 -5.14 5.73 -6.54
C SER A 140 -6.19 6.81 -6.28
N ILE A 141 -6.92 6.72 -5.16
CA ILE A 141 -7.61 7.88 -4.59
C ILE A 141 -6.58 8.70 -3.79
N GLN A 142 -5.76 9.47 -4.51
CA GLN A 142 -4.82 10.42 -3.92
C GLN A 142 -5.48 11.79 -3.85
N TYR A 143 -5.50 12.39 -2.66
CA TYR A 143 -5.98 13.74 -2.45
C TYR A 143 -4.81 14.71 -2.34
N THR A 144 -4.88 15.84 -3.04
CA THR A 144 -3.89 16.92 -2.90
C THR A 144 -4.57 18.11 -2.24
N ILE A 145 -3.97 18.60 -1.16
CA ILE A 145 -4.37 19.83 -0.48
C ILE A 145 -3.28 20.87 -0.72
N THR A 146 -3.66 22.05 -1.20
CA THR A 146 -2.72 23.16 -1.35
C THR A 146 -2.81 24.07 -0.14
N ILE A 147 -1.73 24.16 0.64
CA ILE A 147 -1.62 25.07 1.77
C ILE A 147 -0.83 26.32 1.36
N SER A 148 -1.32 27.50 1.76
CA SER A 148 -0.63 28.78 1.58
C SER A 148 -0.56 29.56 2.89
N SER A 149 0.59 30.18 3.14
CA SER A 149 0.87 30.94 4.35
C SER A 149 1.48 32.28 3.97
N LYS A 150 0.93 33.35 4.51
CA LYS A 150 1.35 34.72 4.26
C LYS A 150 1.83 35.36 5.57
N ALA A 151 2.98 36.01 5.52
CA ALA A 151 3.57 36.68 6.66
C ALA A 151 4.03 38.09 6.30
N VAL A 152 3.77 39.04 7.20
CA VAL A 152 4.18 40.44 7.06
C VAL A 152 5.04 40.82 8.26
N VAL A 153 6.25 41.31 7.98
CA VAL A 153 7.18 41.84 8.99
C VAL A 153 7.61 43.23 8.54
N ASN A 154 7.23 44.26 9.29
CA ASN A 154 7.60 45.66 9.03
C ASN A 154 7.34 46.12 7.57
N GLY A 155 6.23 45.67 6.98
CA GLY A 155 5.82 46.00 5.60
C GLY A 155 6.42 45.11 4.50
N VAL A 156 7.34 44.20 4.82
CA VAL A 156 7.82 43.16 3.90
C VAL A 156 6.87 41.97 3.99
N GLU A 157 6.22 41.66 2.87
CA GLU A 157 5.26 40.55 2.74
C GLU A 157 5.90 39.38 1.99
N ARG A 158 5.70 38.16 2.52
CA ARG A 158 6.08 36.91 1.86
C ARG A 158 4.97 35.90 1.94
N THR A 159 4.74 35.22 0.82
CA THR A 159 3.75 34.15 0.70
C THR A 159 4.43 32.87 0.26
N LEU A 160 4.28 31.81 1.05
CA LEU A 160 4.73 30.47 0.70
C LEU A 160 3.54 29.58 0.39
N ARG A 161 3.72 28.66 -0.55
CA ARG A 161 2.76 27.61 -0.90
C ARG A 161 3.42 26.25 -0.83
N GLN A 162 2.67 25.24 -0.41
CA GLN A 162 3.13 23.86 -0.31
C GLN A 162 1.96 22.91 -0.57
N GLN A 163 2.25 21.74 -1.16
CA GLN A 163 1.23 20.71 -1.38
C GLN A 163 1.34 19.64 -0.30
N VAL A 164 0.19 19.20 0.22
CA VAL A 164 0.05 18.06 1.13
C VAL A 164 -0.73 16.98 0.40
N ILE A 165 -0.11 15.84 0.19
CA ILE A 165 -0.67 14.68 -0.47
C ILE A 165 -1.18 13.72 0.61
N ILE A 166 -2.43 13.29 0.51
CA ILE A 166 -3.05 12.32 1.41
C ILE A 166 -3.43 11.10 0.59
N ASP A 167 -2.99 9.94 1.07
CA ASP A 167 -3.18 8.65 0.42
C ASP A 167 -3.79 7.65 1.41
N SER A 168 -5.01 7.18 1.09
CA SER A 168 -5.70 6.10 1.82
C SER A 168 -5.58 4.75 1.12
N TYR A 169 -4.67 4.62 0.15
CA TYR A 169 -4.42 3.37 -0.56
C TYR A 169 -3.83 2.32 0.39
N PRO A 170 -4.49 1.15 0.54
CA PRO A 170 -3.95 0.05 1.32
C PRO A 170 -2.57 -0.37 0.81
N ASP A 171 -1.53 -0.13 1.60
CA ASP A 171 -0.16 -0.24 1.11
C ASP A 171 0.21 -1.66 0.68
N PHE A 172 -0.45 -2.68 1.23
CA PHE A 172 -0.23 -4.07 0.88
C PHE A 172 -0.43 -4.33 -0.62
N LEU A 173 -1.32 -3.60 -1.29
CA LEU A 173 -1.59 -3.73 -2.72
C LEU A 173 -0.50 -3.08 -3.61
N LYS A 174 0.48 -2.37 -3.04
CA LYS A 174 1.63 -1.79 -3.79
C LYS A 174 2.77 -2.78 -4.00
N TYR A 175 2.68 -3.94 -3.36
CA TYR A 175 3.76 -4.92 -3.27
C TYR A 175 3.32 -6.24 -3.89
N VAL A 176 4.22 -6.84 -4.67
CA VAL A 176 4.04 -8.21 -5.16
C VAL A 176 4.06 -9.18 -3.98
N PHE A 177 4.90 -8.89 -2.99
CA PHE A 177 5.13 -9.78 -1.87
C PHE A 177 5.53 -8.99 -0.63
N GLY A 178 4.98 -9.29 0.53
CA GLY A 178 5.41 -8.59 1.74
C GLY A 178 4.84 -9.02 3.08
N SER A 179 5.48 -8.54 4.13
CA SER A 179 5.06 -8.71 5.52
C SER A 179 5.20 -7.40 6.30
N GLN A 180 4.27 -7.10 7.22
CA GLN A 180 4.47 -5.98 8.18
C GLN A 180 5.44 -6.32 9.30
N LYS A 181 5.75 -7.60 9.51
CA LYS A 181 6.78 -8.09 10.43
C LYS A 181 7.96 -8.65 9.64
N THR A 182 8.30 -9.92 9.85
CA THR A 182 9.42 -10.57 9.18
C THR A 182 8.97 -11.19 7.86
N LEU A 183 9.62 -10.76 6.78
CA LEU A 183 9.59 -11.46 5.49
C LEU A 183 10.81 -12.36 5.39
N ARG A 184 10.59 -13.67 5.27
CA ARG A 184 11.63 -14.68 5.09
C ARG A 184 11.54 -15.29 3.70
N LEU A 185 12.63 -15.16 2.94
CA LEU A 185 12.78 -15.72 1.60
C LEU A 185 13.87 -16.79 1.65
N ASN A 186 13.48 -18.04 1.50
CA ASN A 186 14.38 -19.19 1.54
C ASN A 186 14.46 -19.89 0.18
N GLY A 187 15.68 -20.07 -0.31
CA GLY A 187 15.96 -20.67 -1.60
C GLY A 187 15.81 -19.66 -2.73
N SER A 188 15.22 -20.06 -3.86
CA SER A 188 15.27 -19.28 -5.11
C SER A 188 13.91 -18.89 -5.69
N PRO A 189 13.01 -18.22 -4.92
CA PRO A 189 11.80 -17.64 -5.49
C PRO A 189 12.13 -16.43 -6.38
N ILE A 190 11.29 -16.19 -7.38
CA ILE A 190 11.39 -15.05 -8.28
C ILE A 190 10.22 -14.10 -8.02
N LEU A 191 10.56 -12.89 -7.59
CA LEU A 191 9.63 -11.85 -7.21
C LEU A 191 9.71 -10.72 -8.24
N LYS A 192 8.71 -10.60 -9.11
CA LYS A 192 8.66 -9.58 -10.15
C LYS A 192 7.74 -8.44 -9.69
N GLY A 193 8.34 -7.38 -9.16
CA GLY A 193 7.64 -6.24 -8.56
C GLY A 193 8.20 -5.84 -7.19
N ASN A 194 7.58 -4.85 -6.57
CA ASN A 194 8.09 -4.28 -5.31
C ASN A 194 7.83 -5.22 -4.13
N VAL A 195 8.79 -5.30 -3.20
CA VAL A 195 8.74 -6.16 -2.01
C VAL A 195 8.74 -5.30 -0.75
N TYR A 196 7.99 -5.70 0.27
CA TYR A 196 7.95 -5.00 1.57
C TYR A 196 8.28 -5.93 2.74
N ALA A 197 9.16 -5.48 3.62
CA ALA A 197 9.44 -6.12 4.89
C ALA A 197 9.47 -5.06 6.00
N GLY A 198 8.46 -5.10 6.86
CA GLY A 198 8.32 -4.12 7.94
C GLY A 198 9.47 -4.23 8.94
N GLU A 199 9.60 -5.36 9.63
CA GLU A 199 10.59 -5.50 10.70
C GLU A 199 11.92 -6.05 10.18
N LYS A 200 11.91 -7.21 9.51
CA LYS A 200 13.13 -7.85 9.00
C LYS A 200 12.90 -8.46 7.64
N LEU A 201 13.90 -8.35 6.76
CA LEU A 201 14.01 -9.13 5.53
C LEU A 201 15.11 -10.17 5.74
N LEU A 202 14.72 -11.44 5.82
CA LEU A 202 15.63 -12.55 6.04
C LEU A 202 15.79 -13.35 4.75
N VAL A 203 17.03 -13.46 4.27
CA VAL A 203 17.31 -14.01 2.94
C VAL A 203 18.28 -15.18 3.07
N THR A 204 17.87 -16.35 2.60
CA THR A 204 18.74 -17.54 2.55
C THR A 204 18.65 -18.20 1.19
N ASN A 205 19.70 -18.91 0.80
CA ASN A 205 19.71 -19.74 -0.40
C ASN A 205 19.38 -21.20 -0.09
N THR A 206 18.63 -21.44 0.99
CA THR A 206 18.37 -22.78 1.49
C THR A 206 16.90 -22.91 1.88
N PRO A 207 16.08 -23.66 1.12
CA PRO A 207 14.65 -23.81 1.39
C PRO A 207 14.41 -24.62 2.66
N TRP A 208 13.37 -24.30 3.42
CA TRP A 208 12.90 -25.16 4.50
C TRP A 208 11.74 -26.00 3.97
N TYR A 209 11.94 -27.32 3.87
CA TYR A 209 10.93 -28.19 3.32
C TYR A 209 10.56 -29.33 4.25
N THR A 210 9.26 -29.37 4.57
CA THR A 210 8.62 -30.47 5.27
C THR A 210 7.59 -31.08 4.35
N TYR A 211 7.70 -32.38 4.10
CA TYR A 211 6.73 -33.15 3.31
C TYR A 211 6.28 -34.37 4.12
N LEU A 212 4.96 -34.55 4.23
CA LEU A 212 4.33 -35.62 5.02
C LEU A 212 4.88 -35.74 6.45
N GLY A 213 5.10 -34.60 7.11
CA GLY A 213 5.62 -34.53 8.48
C GLY A 213 7.13 -34.80 8.62
N ARG A 214 7.84 -35.05 7.50
CA ARG A 214 9.29 -35.27 7.50
C ARG A 214 10.02 -34.05 6.96
N ARG A 215 11.03 -33.60 7.71
CA ARG A 215 11.96 -32.56 7.26
C ARG A 215 12.99 -33.17 6.30
N TYR A 216 13.23 -32.51 5.18
CA TYR A 216 14.22 -32.94 4.20
C TYR A 216 15.52 -32.15 4.33
N PRO A 217 16.69 -32.77 4.11
CA PRO A 217 17.97 -32.09 4.20
C PRO A 217 18.03 -30.88 3.28
N GLU A 218 18.59 -29.81 3.82
CA GLU A 218 18.79 -28.55 3.16
C GLU A 218 19.69 -28.67 1.93
N VAL A 219 19.19 -28.27 0.75
CA VAL A 219 19.99 -28.14 -0.47
C VAL A 219 20.38 -26.68 -0.65
N THR A 220 21.67 -26.43 -0.89
CA THR A 220 22.15 -25.10 -1.29
C THR A 220 21.73 -24.81 -2.72
N LEU A 221 21.00 -23.71 -2.91
CA LEU A 221 20.50 -23.25 -4.20
C LEU A 221 21.01 -21.85 -4.51
N ASP A 222 20.45 -21.25 -5.56
CA ASP A 222 20.52 -19.83 -5.78
C ASP A 222 19.71 -19.07 -4.72
N PHE A 223 20.05 -17.80 -4.55
CA PHE A 223 19.31 -16.87 -3.71
C PHE A 223 18.02 -16.40 -4.41
N PRO A 224 17.09 -15.77 -3.67
CA PRO A 224 15.93 -15.13 -4.26
C PRO A 224 16.32 -14.07 -5.29
N LYS A 225 15.40 -13.79 -6.21
CA LYS A 225 15.58 -12.77 -7.23
C LYS A 225 14.43 -11.77 -7.18
N VAL A 226 14.76 -10.49 -7.09
CA VAL A 226 13.78 -9.39 -7.21
C VAL A 226 14.04 -8.66 -8.52
N THR A 227 13.02 -8.50 -9.36
CA THR A 227 13.11 -7.79 -10.64
C THR A 227 11.92 -6.88 -10.85
N SER A 228 11.94 -6.10 -11.94
CA SER A 228 10.72 -5.45 -12.41
C SER A 228 9.65 -6.47 -12.77
N ASN A 229 8.39 -6.07 -12.64
CA ASN A 229 7.24 -6.83 -13.13
C ASN A 229 7.18 -6.81 -14.67
N ALA A 230 6.31 -7.63 -15.26
CA ALA A 230 6.24 -7.80 -16.71
C ALA A 230 5.93 -6.51 -17.49
N ASP A 231 5.10 -5.62 -16.95
CA ASP A 231 4.71 -4.36 -17.61
C ASP A 231 5.64 -3.16 -17.27
N GLY A 232 6.56 -3.34 -16.33
CA GLY A 232 7.51 -2.30 -15.89
C GLY A 232 6.96 -1.24 -14.94
N SER A 233 5.70 -1.35 -14.49
CA SER A 233 5.08 -0.43 -13.51
C SER A 233 5.66 -0.56 -12.10
N ALA A 234 6.16 -1.74 -11.74
CA ALA A 234 6.87 -2.00 -10.50
C ALA A 234 8.32 -2.36 -10.80
N LEU A 235 9.26 -1.54 -10.32
CA LEU A 235 10.69 -1.61 -10.70
C LEU A 235 11.51 -2.65 -9.93
N GLY A 236 10.89 -3.44 -9.04
CA GLY A 236 11.62 -4.39 -8.19
C GLY A 236 12.29 -3.70 -7.00
N GLU A 237 11.62 -2.74 -6.38
CA GLU A 237 12.12 -2.05 -5.19
C GLU A 237 11.90 -2.87 -3.92
N ILE A 238 12.82 -2.77 -2.96
CA ILE A 238 12.71 -3.44 -1.66
C ILE A 238 12.52 -2.37 -0.59
N HIS A 239 11.36 -2.41 0.06
CA HIS A 239 10.94 -1.45 1.06
C HIS A 239 11.15 -2.05 2.46
N VAL A 240 12.04 -1.43 3.24
CA VAL A 240 12.39 -1.86 4.60
C VAL A 240 12.40 -0.68 5.56
N GLN A 241 12.25 -0.91 6.87
CA GLN A 241 12.33 0.18 7.86
C GLN A 241 13.76 0.70 8.08
N ALA A 242 14.78 -0.13 7.87
CA ALA A 242 16.18 0.25 7.96
C ALA A 242 17.04 -0.69 7.09
N MET A 243 18.21 -0.21 6.63
CA MET A 243 19.13 -1.05 5.85
C MET A 243 19.61 -2.28 6.65
N ASP A 244 19.81 -2.11 7.95
CA ASP A 244 20.26 -3.17 8.86
C ASP A 244 19.19 -4.25 9.14
N ASN A 245 17.94 -4.01 8.71
CA ASN A 245 16.87 -4.99 8.79
C ASN A 245 16.97 -6.06 7.70
N ILE A 246 17.81 -5.84 6.68
CA ILE A 246 18.14 -6.85 5.69
C ILE A 246 19.25 -7.71 6.26
N LYS A 247 18.94 -8.99 6.47
CA LYS A 247 19.91 -9.98 6.94
C LYS A 247 19.90 -11.19 6.03
N TYR A 248 21.05 -11.84 5.93
CA TYR A 248 21.23 -12.96 5.03
C TYR A 248 22.08 -14.07 5.63
N LYS A 249 21.93 -15.27 5.09
CA LYS A 249 22.88 -16.36 5.33
C LYS A 249 22.96 -17.29 4.14
N GLU A 250 24.19 -17.65 3.81
CA GLU A 250 24.48 -18.70 2.84
C GLU A 250 24.61 -20.04 3.55
N ASN A 251 24.07 -21.10 2.95
CA ASN A 251 24.06 -22.46 3.51
C ASN A 251 23.44 -22.50 4.90
N PHE A 252 22.31 -21.82 5.08
CA PHE A 252 21.65 -21.75 6.39
C PHE A 252 21.11 -23.13 6.78
N GLN A 253 21.61 -23.67 7.88
CA GLN A 253 21.19 -24.96 8.43
C GLN A 253 20.33 -24.70 9.67
N PRO A 254 18.99 -24.83 9.57
CA PRO A 254 18.11 -24.53 10.69
C PRO A 254 18.21 -25.61 11.76
N LYS A 255 18.32 -25.23 13.03
CA LYS A 255 18.34 -26.20 14.13
C LYS A 255 16.93 -26.76 14.39
N GLU A 256 16.74 -28.08 14.40
CA GLU A 256 15.40 -28.70 14.53
C GLU A 256 14.64 -28.35 15.82
N SER A 257 15.34 -27.96 16.88
CA SER A 257 14.81 -27.76 18.24
C SER A 257 14.75 -26.30 18.69
N VAL A 258 14.89 -25.35 17.77
CA VAL A 258 15.04 -23.92 18.08
C VAL A 258 13.97 -23.12 17.35
N SER A 259 13.25 -22.26 18.08
CA SER A 259 12.13 -21.46 17.54
C SER A 259 12.57 -20.63 16.33
N SER A 260 11.65 -20.29 15.43
CA SER A 260 11.95 -19.47 14.24
C SER A 260 12.58 -18.11 14.58
N GLU A 261 12.35 -17.60 15.79
CA GLU A 261 12.88 -16.34 16.33
C GLU A 261 14.34 -16.51 16.82
N ASP A 262 14.66 -17.59 17.53
CA ASP A 262 16.02 -17.90 18.00
C ASP A 262 16.99 -18.29 16.85
N GLN A 263 16.45 -18.61 15.68
CA GLN A 263 17.19 -18.90 14.45
C GLN A 263 17.74 -17.63 13.78
N GLU A 264 17.17 -16.46 14.11
CA GLU A 264 17.51 -15.17 13.50
C GLU A 264 18.87 -14.63 13.95
N ASP A 265 19.35 -15.03 15.13
CA ASP A 265 20.63 -14.58 15.71
C ASP A 265 21.86 -15.08 14.94
N ASN A 266 21.69 -16.06 14.06
CA ASN A 266 22.77 -16.60 13.22
C ASN A 266 22.87 -15.96 11.83
N MET A 267 21.99 -15.00 11.52
CA MET A 267 21.98 -14.24 10.28
C MET A 267 23.05 -13.15 10.27
N THR A 268 23.61 -12.86 9.09
CA THR A 268 24.61 -11.82 8.88
C THR A 268 23.95 -10.52 8.42
N SER A 269 24.31 -9.39 9.01
CA SER A 269 23.88 -8.06 8.54
C SER A 269 24.65 -7.64 7.28
N LEU A 270 24.06 -6.73 6.50
CA LEU A 270 24.75 -6.13 5.36
C LEU A 270 26.02 -5.37 5.81
N PRO A 271 27.09 -5.36 4.99
CA PRO A 271 28.28 -4.58 5.28
C PRO A 271 28.00 -3.08 5.19
N GLY A 272 28.68 -2.28 6.02
CA GLY A 272 28.52 -0.82 6.01
C GLY A 272 29.13 -0.12 4.78
N ASN A 273 30.14 -0.73 4.15
CA ASN A 273 30.77 -0.23 2.93
C ASN A 273 29.85 -0.42 1.71
N GLU A 274 29.63 0.64 0.93
CA GLU A 274 28.68 0.64 -0.18
C GLU A 274 29.01 -0.36 -1.30
N THR A 275 30.27 -0.47 -1.70
CA THR A 275 30.70 -1.43 -2.73
C THR A 275 30.44 -2.86 -2.28
N ALA A 276 30.94 -3.23 -1.09
CA ALA A 276 30.70 -4.55 -0.52
C ALA A 276 29.20 -4.83 -0.32
N ARG A 277 28.42 -3.81 0.04
CA ARG A 277 26.97 -3.92 0.22
C ARG A 277 26.25 -4.18 -1.10
N ASN A 278 26.62 -3.48 -2.16
CA ASN A 278 26.08 -3.72 -3.50
C ASN A 278 26.46 -5.11 -4.00
N ASP A 279 27.69 -5.57 -3.77
CA ASP A 279 28.10 -6.94 -4.14
C ASP A 279 27.25 -7.99 -3.43
N ILE A 280 27.00 -7.82 -2.13
CA ILE A 280 26.14 -8.71 -1.35
C ILE A 280 24.69 -8.63 -1.84
N LEU A 281 24.11 -7.43 -1.99
CA LEU A 281 22.73 -7.25 -2.46
C LEU A 281 22.51 -7.87 -3.85
N ASN A 282 23.47 -7.70 -4.76
CA ASN A 282 23.43 -8.30 -6.09
C ASN A 282 23.49 -9.83 -5.99
N LYS A 283 24.28 -10.38 -5.05
CA LYS A 283 24.32 -11.82 -4.78
C LYS A 283 23.00 -12.36 -4.19
N ILE A 284 22.43 -11.69 -3.18
CA ILE A 284 21.34 -12.25 -2.36
C ILE A 284 19.94 -11.94 -2.88
N LEU A 285 19.78 -10.90 -3.70
CA LEU A 285 18.48 -10.43 -4.19
C LEU A 285 18.52 -9.98 -5.66
N HIS A 286 19.71 -9.92 -6.28
CA HIS A 286 19.92 -9.41 -7.64
C HIS A 286 19.56 -7.93 -7.82
N VAL A 287 19.86 -7.13 -6.79
CA VAL A 287 19.56 -5.69 -6.72
C VAL A 287 20.75 -4.89 -6.21
N ASN A 288 20.66 -3.56 -6.32
CA ASN A 288 21.66 -2.63 -5.79
C ASN A 288 21.07 -1.75 -4.67
N SER A 289 21.91 -0.97 -3.99
CA SER A 289 21.47 -0.04 -2.92
C SER A 289 20.41 0.97 -3.39
N SER A 290 20.36 1.32 -4.68
CA SER A 290 19.34 2.21 -5.27
C SER A 290 17.92 1.63 -5.27
N ASN A 291 17.81 0.30 -5.27
CA ASN A 291 16.54 -0.41 -5.22
C ASN A 291 15.98 -0.49 -3.79
N ILE A 292 16.81 -0.23 -2.76
CA ILE A 292 16.37 -0.26 -1.37
C ILE A 292 15.72 1.08 -1.01
N LYS A 293 14.47 1.03 -0.53
CA LYS A 293 13.69 2.17 -0.08
C LYS A 293 13.44 2.06 1.42
N ILE A 294 13.73 3.14 2.15
CA ILE A 294 13.42 3.22 3.57
C ILE A 294 11.97 3.68 3.73
N LYS A 295 11.14 2.83 4.34
CA LYS A 295 9.73 3.12 4.62
C LYS A 295 9.44 2.96 6.11
N GLU A 296 9.18 4.07 6.77
CA GLU A 296 8.82 4.10 8.19
C GLU A 296 7.49 3.37 8.45
N LYS A 297 7.37 2.70 9.60
CA LYS A 297 6.19 1.91 9.98
C LYS A 297 4.90 2.74 10.04
N ASN A 298 4.98 3.98 10.50
CA ASN A 298 3.85 4.92 10.61
C ASN A 298 3.34 5.42 9.26
N LYS A 299 4.15 5.32 8.19
CA LYS A 299 3.78 5.65 6.81
C LYS A 299 3.16 4.46 6.08
N PHE A 300 3.10 3.29 6.72
CA PHE A 300 2.42 2.13 6.17
C PHE A 300 0.91 2.24 6.42
N VAL A 301 0.13 2.33 5.34
CA VAL A 301 -1.35 2.35 5.40
C VAL A 301 -1.86 0.92 5.65
N GLN A 302 -2.12 0.60 6.91
CA GLN A 302 -2.63 -0.70 7.34
C GLN A 302 -4.13 -0.81 7.12
N ILE A 303 -4.62 -2.03 6.91
CA ILE A 303 -6.05 -2.33 6.90
C ILE A 303 -6.51 -2.94 8.22
N ASN A 304 -7.82 -2.86 8.43
CA ASN A 304 -8.52 -3.61 9.46
C ASN A 304 -9.50 -4.58 8.80
N VAL A 305 -9.19 -5.88 8.78
CA VAL A 305 -10.02 -6.88 8.11
C VAL A 305 -11.39 -7.02 8.77
N GLU A 306 -11.45 -7.01 10.11
CA GLU A 306 -12.72 -7.10 10.85
C GLU A 306 -13.62 -5.90 10.55
N GLU A 307 -13.07 -4.68 10.63
CA GLU A 307 -13.87 -3.49 10.31
C GLU A 307 -14.27 -3.43 8.86
N SER A 308 -13.39 -3.84 7.95
CA SER A 308 -13.75 -3.95 6.53
C SER A 308 -14.92 -4.91 6.36
N PHE A 309 -14.87 -6.07 7.01
CA PHE A 309 -15.96 -7.05 6.96
C PHE A 309 -17.28 -6.46 7.49
N PHE A 310 -17.27 -5.84 8.67
CA PHE A 310 -18.48 -5.25 9.25
C PHE A 310 -19.00 -4.07 8.46
N ASP A 311 -18.12 -3.26 7.89
CA ASP A 311 -18.50 -2.17 6.99
C ASP A 311 -19.21 -2.68 5.75
N LYS A 312 -18.60 -3.64 5.04
CA LYS A 312 -19.21 -4.21 3.83
C LYS A 312 -20.48 -4.99 4.15
N LEU A 313 -20.54 -5.65 5.31
CA LEU A 313 -21.76 -6.27 5.80
C LEU A 313 -22.84 -5.22 6.08
N ALA A 314 -22.50 -4.09 6.72
CA ALA A 314 -23.45 -3.01 6.94
C ALA A 314 -24.00 -2.47 5.61
N GLN A 315 -23.12 -2.19 4.64
CA GLN A 315 -23.50 -1.76 3.29
C GLN A 315 -24.42 -2.76 2.59
N GLY A 316 -24.17 -4.06 2.75
CA GLY A 316 -25.02 -5.11 2.18
C GLY A 316 -26.39 -5.22 2.86
N LEU A 317 -26.46 -4.98 4.17
CA LEU A 317 -27.68 -5.14 4.98
C LEU A 317 -28.58 -3.91 5.04
N THR A 318 -28.10 -2.73 4.64
CA THR A 318 -28.88 -1.48 4.65
C THR A 318 -28.77 -0.73 3.34
N LEU A 319 -29.88 -0.18 2.87
CA LEU A 319 -29.90 0.75 1.73
C LEU A 319 -29.55 2.19 2.16
N SER A 320 -29.41 2.43 3.47
CA SER A 320 -29.08 3.75 4.01
C SER A 320 -27.60 4.10 3.81
N LYS A 321 -27.35 5.27 3.24
CA LYS A 321 -26.01 5.87 3.12
C LYS A 321 -25.62 6.69 4.35
N ASP A 322 -26.50 6.79 5.34
CA ASP A 322 -26.23 7.54 6.57
C ASP A 322 -25.15 6.83 7.41
N ASP A 323 -23.99 7.47 7.57
CA ASP A 323 -22.85 6.89 8.30
C ASP A 323 -23.21 6.59 9.76
N SER A 324 -24.06 7.38 10.40
CA SER A 324 -24.47 7.12 11.79
C SER A 324 -25.24 5.79 11.91
N THR A 325 -26.15 5.53 10.97
CA THR A 325 -26.91 4.28 10.88
C THR A 325 -25.98 3.10 10.59
N GLN A 326 -25.09 3.23 9.61
CA GLN A 326 -24.13 2.18 9.28
C GLN A 326 -23.19 1.90 10.46
N LYS A 327 -22.74 2.93 11.16
CA LYS A 327 -21.90 2.81 12.36
C LYS A 327 -22.59 2.10 13.51
N THR A 328 -23.85 2.44 13.81
CA THR A 328 -24.64 1.71 14.81
C THR A 328 -24.77 0.24 14.43
N LEU A 329 -24.94 -0.04 13.13
CA LEU A 329 -25.03 -1.41 12.65
C LEU A 329 -23.70 -2.16 12.81
N ARG A 330 -22.58 -1.56 12.39
CA ARG A 330 -21.22 -2.09 12.58
C ARG A 330 -20.96 -2.42 14.05
N ASN A 331 -21.29 -1.50 14.95
CA ASN A 331 -21.10 -1.70 16.39
C ASN A 331 -21.93 -2.88 16.93
N SER A 332 -23.16 -3.05 16.44
CA SER A 332 -24.00 -4.19 16.82
C SER A 332 -23.41 -5.51 16.34
N MET A 333 -22.97 -5.57 15.07
CA MET A 333 -22.35 -6.77 14.50
C MET A 333 -21.04 -7.15 15.20
N ARG A 334 -20.23 -6.15 15.54
CA ARG A 334 -19.02 -6.34 16.34
C ARG A 334 -19.35 -6.92 17.73
N ALA A 335 -20.40 -6.42 18.38
CA ALA A 335 -20.82 -6.94 19.68
C ALA A 335 -21.23 -8.42 19.61
N GLU A 336 -21.92 -8.84 18.54
CA GLU A 336 -22.25 -10.26 18.32
C GLU A 336 -21.01 -11.10 18.01
N TYR A 337 -20.13 -10.61 17.13
CA TYR A 337 -18.89 -11.30 16.78
C TYR A 337 -17.97 -11.51 17.99
N ASN A 338 -17.86 -10.50 18.88
CA ASN A 338 -17.10 -10.58 20.11
C ASN A 338 -17.62 -11.64 21.08
N GLN A 339 -18.89 -12.04 20.97
CA GLN A 339 -19.42 -13.18 21.73
C GLN A 339 -18.99 -14.50 21.07
N SER A 340 -19.24 -14.65 19.76
CA SER A 340 -18.67 -15.71 18.91
C SER A 340 -19.13 -15.53 17.46
N THR A 341 -18.44 -16.18 16.51
CA THR A 341 -18.92 -16.31 15.12
C THR A 341 -20.32 -16.94 15.03
N ALA A 342 -20.69 -17.84 15.94
CA ALA A 342 -22.02 -18.46 15.96
C ALA A 342 -23.13 -17.47 16.33
N GLN A 343 -22.85 -16.53 17.24
CA GLN A 343 -23.77 -15.44 17.59
C GLN A 343 -23.92 -14.48 16.40
N LEU A 344 -22.81 -14.08 15.77
CA LEU A 344 -22.86 -13.27 14.55
C LEU A 344 -23.70 -13.96 13.45
N ASN A 345 -23.50 -15.25 13.21
CA ASN A 345 -24.29 -16.00 12.23
C ASN A 345 -25.77 -16.00 12.57
N SER A 346 -26.12 -16.24 13.84
CA SER A 346 -27.52 -16.23 14.30
C SER A 346 -28.16 -14.85 14.09
N TRP A 347 -27.42 -13.79 14.37
CA TRP A 347 -27.85 -12.41 14.15
C TRP A 347 -28.06 -12.09 12.66
N ILE A 348 -27.12 -12.49 11.78
CA ILE A 348 -27.23 -12.29 10.32
C ILE A 348 -28.44 -13.06 9.77
N ILE A 349 -28.60 -14.33 10.16
CA ILE A 349 -29.69 -15.20 9.70
C ILE A 349 -31.06 -14.69 10.17
N GLY A 350 -31.12 -13.99 11.31
CA GLY A 350 -32.35 -13.41 11.85
C GLY A 350 -32.82 -12.12 11.17
N ARG A 351 -32.05 -11.56 10.23
CA ARG A 351 -32.46 -10.36 9.47
C ARG A 351 -33.58 -10.73 8.49
N SER A 352 -34.58 -9.87 8.39
CA SER A 352 -35.74 -10.09 7.50
C SER A 352 -35.75 -9.14 6.30
N GLU A 353 -34.88 -8.14 6.33
CA GLU A 353 -34.79 -7.05 5.36
C GLU A 353 -33.95 -7.40 4.12
N VAL A 354 -33.33 -8.58 4.09
CA VAL A 354 -32.44 -9.06 3.02
C VAL A 354 -32.94 -10.42 2.54
N THR A 355 -32.68 -10.77 1.27
CA THR A 355 -33.07 -12.06 0.72
C THR A 355 -32.17 -13.18 1.25
N HIS A 356 -32.77 -14.31 1.64
CA HIS A 356 -32.06 -15.48 2.16
C HIS A 356 -32.18 -16.71 1.25
N ILE A 357 -31.09 -17.44 1.13
CA ILE A 357 -31.03 -18.81 0.62
C ILE A 357 -30.93 -19.76 1.82
N GLN A 358 -31.93 -20.62 1.97
CA GLN A 358 -32.09 -21.51 3.12
C GLN A 358 -31.20 -22.75 2.99
N GLY A 359 -29.89 -22.55 3.09
CA GLY A 359 -28.88 -23.61 3.04
C GLY A 359 -28.83 -24.38 1.71
N MET A 360 -28.08 -25.48 1.71
CA MET A 360 -28.00 -26.37 0.56
C MET A 360 -29.34 -27.10 0.37
N PRO A 361 -29.91 -27.13 -0.85
CA PRO A 361 -31.14 -27.88 -1.10
C PRO A 361 -30.89 -29.38 -0.94
N VAL A 362 -31.88 -30.10 -0.41
CA VAL A 362 -31.82 -31.57 -0.25
C VAL A 362 -32.33 -32.22 -1.53
N ALA A 363 -31.52 -33.09 -2.13
CA ALA A 363 -31.91 -33.82 -3.33
C ALA A 363 -33.10 -34.76 -3.05
N PRO A 364 -34.13 -34.80 -3.91
CA PRO A 364 -35.25 -35.70 -3.73
C PRO A 364 -34.81 -37.16 -3.88
N VAL A 365 -35.42 -38.04 -3.09
CA VAL A 365 -35.13 -39.47 -3.15
C VAL A 365 -35.73 -40.04 -4.43
N LYS A 366 -34.89 -40.66 -5.26
CA LYS A 366 -35.33 -41.29 -6.51
C LYS A 366 -36.31 -42.42 -6.23
N VAL A 367 -37.49 -42.36 -6.86
CA VAL A 367 -38.53 -43.38 -6.73
C VAL A 367 -38.20 -44.61 -7.59
N LEU A 368 -38.64 -45.79 -7.16
CA LEU A 368 -38.47 -47.03 -7.93
C LEU A 368 -39.32 -47.02 -9.22
N PRO A 369 -38.90 -47.74 -10.27
CA PRO A 369 -39.61 -47.74 -11.56
C PRO A 369 -41.05 -48.28 -11.52
N ASP A 370 -41.40 -49.03 -10.48
CA ASP A 370 -42.71 -49.66 -10.25
C ASP A 370 -43.57 -48.92 -9.22
N ALA A 371 -43.16 -47.71 -8.81
CA ALA A 371 -43.90 -46.90 -7.85
C ALA A 371 -45.22 -46.37 -8.41
N GLU A 372 -46.13 -45.98 -7.51
CA GLU A 372 -47.43 -45.42 -7.88
C GLU A 372 -47.27 -44.08 -8.62
N GLU A 373 -48.20 -43.79 -9.53
CA GLU A 373 -48.17 -42.57 -10.36
C GLU A 373 -48.08 -41.29 -9.50
N ALA A 374 -48.76 -41.27 -8.35
CA ALA A 374 -48.72 -40.15 -7.40
C ALA A 374 -47.32 -39.91 -6.79
N ASP A 375 -46.56 -40.97 -6.53
CA ASP A 375 -45.20 -40.86 -5.98
C ASP A 375 -44.22 -40.35 -7.05
N ILE A 376 -44.39 -40.78 -8.30
CA ILE A 376 -43.61 -40.29 -9.44
C ILE A 376 -43.88 -38.79 -9.64
N GLU A 377 -45.15 -38.38 -9.64
CA GLU A 377 -45.51 -36.96 -9.78
C GLU A 377 -44.95 -36.10 -8.63
N GLN A 378 -44.96 -36.61 -7.40
CA GLN A 378 -44.40 -35.89 -6.25
C GLN A 378 -42.88 -35.73 -6.39
N TYR A 379 -42.18 -36.79 -6.79
CA TYR A 379 -40.74 -36.73 -7.07
C TYR A 379 -40.41 -35.73 -8.18
N GLU A 380 -41.19 -35.68 -9.26
CA GLU A 380 -40.98 -34.70 -10.33
C GLU A 380 -41.17 -33.25 -9.85
N ARG A 381 -42.18 -32.99 -9.00
CA ARG A 381 -42.36 -31.68 -8.36
C ARG A 381 -41.18 -31.31 -7.47
N ASP A 382 -40.72 -32.24 -6.63
CA ASP A 382 -39.61 -32.01 -5.72
C ASP A 382 -38.29 -31.82 -6.46
N LEU A 383 -38.08 -32.57 -7.55
CA LEU A 383 -36.93 -32.42 -8.44
C LEU A 383 -36.93 -31.06 -9.14
N ASN A 384 -38.08 -30.59 -9.61
CA ASN A 384 -38.18 -29.25 -10.20
C ASN A 384 -37.86 -28.16 -9.16
N ASN A 385 -38.41 -28.24 -7.95
CA ASN A 385 -38.11 -27.32 -6.86
C ASN A 385 -36.62 -27.34 -6.47
N TYR A 386 -36.03 -28.54 -6.36
CA TYR A 386 -34.60 -28.71 -6.14
C TYR A 386 -33.75 -28.02 -7.22
N ASN A 387 -34.07 -28.24 -8.50
CA ASN A 387 -33.36 -27.63 -9.62
C ASN A 387 -33.52 -26.10 -9.64
N MET A 388 -34.71 -25.56 -9.35
CA MET A 388 -34.92 -24.13 -9.23
C MET A 388 -34.08 -23.50 -8.11
N LYS A 389 -33.94 -24.20 -6.96
CA LYS A 389 -33.07 -23.74 -5.86
C LYS A 389 -31.60 -23.70 -6.28
N LEU A 390 -31.13 -24.68 -7.04
CA LEU A 390 -29.76 -24.70 -7.58
C LEU A 390 -29.49 -23.57 -8.59
N GLN A 391 -30.53 -23.02 -9.22
CA GLN A 391 -30.39 -21.89 -10.14
C GLN A 391 -30.31 -20.53 -9.43
N GLN A 392 -30.55 -20.46 -8.12
CA GLN A 392 -30.61 -19.17 -7.40
C GLN A 392 -29.27 -18.41 -7.39
N LEU A 393 -28.13 -19.09 -7.52
CA LEU A 393 -26.81 -18.47 -7.59
C LEU A 393 -26.39 -18.04 -9.00
N GLU A 394 -27.19 -18.39 -10.01
CA GLU A 394 -26.84 -18.20 -11.41
C GLU A 394 -27.00 -16.77 -11.91
N THR A 395 -27.92 -16.01 -11.31
CA THR A 395 -28.22 -14.63 -11.67
C THR A 395 -28.63 -13.87 -10.41
N LEU A 396 -27.67 -13.23 -9.76
CA LEU A 396 -27.88 -12.44 -8.56
C LEU A 396 -28.04 -10.96 -8.90
N ASP A 397 -29.04 -10.30 -8.32
CA ASP A 397 -29.39 -8.90 -8.58
C ASP A 397 -29.61 -8.09 -7.29
N SER A 398 -29.28 -8.65 -6.13
CA SER A 398 -29.47 -8.02 -4.83
C SER A 398 -28.51 -8.64 -3.83
N THR A 399 -28.27 -7.93 -2.71
CA THR A 399 -27.54 -8.54 -1.60
C THR A 399 -28.30 -9.76 -1.10
N MET A 400 -27.57 -10.85 -0.89
CA MET A 400 -28.12 -12.17 -0.57
C MET A 400 -27.36 -12.78 0.60
N ILE A 401 -28.08 -13.45 1.50
CA ILE A 401 -27.51 -14.20 2.61
C ILE A 401 -27.73 -15.70 2.36
N PHE A 402 -26.64 -16.46 2.36
CA PHE A 402 -26.69 -17.91 2.41
C PHE A 402 -26.61 -18.39 3.86
N ASN A 403 -27.65 -19.08 4.31
CA ASN A 403 -27.76 -19.56 5.68
C ASN A 403 -26.95 -20.85 5.86
N GLY A 404 -25.79 -20.76 6.50
CA GLY A 404 -24.92 -21.89 6.81
C GLY A 404 -23.79 -22.11 5.81
N ASN A 405 -23.34 -23.36 5.69
CA ASN A 405 -22.19 -23.72 4.85
C ASN A 405 -22.60 -23.88 3.38
N LEU A 406 -21.86 -23.26 2.47
CA LEU A 406 -22.08 -23.32 1.03
C LEU A 406 -20.97 -24.12 0.34
N VAL A 407 -21.37 -24.99 -0.59
CA VAL A 407 -20.48 -25.64 -1.55
C VAL A 407 -20.90 -25.23 -2.96
N VAL A 408 -20.00 -24.64 -3.74
CA VAL A 408 -20.15 -24.37 -5.17
C VAL A 408 -19.19 -25.27 -5.91
N ASP A 409 -19.70 -26.33 -6.53
CA ASP A 409 -18.91 -27.47 -7.01
C ASP A 409 -18.86 -27.63 -8.56
N GLY A 410 -19.53 -26.73 -9.29
CA GLY A 410 -19.70 -26.84 -10.75
C GLY A 410 -20.71 -27.92 -11.17
N LEU A 411 -21.26 -28.69 -10.23
CA LEU A 411 -22.22 -29.77 -10.49
C LEU A 411 -23.62 -29.40 -10.00
N ALA A 412 -23.76 -29.15 -8.69
CA ALA A 412 -24.98 -28.68 -8.06
C ALA A 412 -25.16 -27.19 -8.35
N TYR A 413 -24.28 -26.35 -7.80
CA TYR A 413 -24.23 -24.94 -8.14
C TYR A 413 -23.18 -24.73 -9.23
N LYS A 414 -23.67 -24.41 -10.44
CA LYS A 414 -22.83 -24.27 -11.65
C LYS A 414 -22.08 -22.95 -11.74
N LYS A 415 -22.46 -21.96 -10.93
CA LYS A 415 -21.85 -20.63 -10.86
C LYS A 415 -22.34 -19.87 -9.63
N LEU A 416 -21.59 -18.84 -9.25
CA LEU A 416 -22.00 -17.80 -8.30
C LEU A 416 -21.82 -16.46 -8.99
N PHE A 417 -22.91 -15.84 -9.45
CA PHE A 417 -22.79 -14.85 -10.50
C PHE A 417 -23.74 -13.66 -10.36
N TYR A 418 -23.17 -12.49 -10.13
CA TYR A 418 -23.82 -11.20 -10.39
C TYR A 418 -23.57 -10.81 -11.85
N PRO A 419 -24.61 -10.67 -12.67
CA PRO A 419 -24.46 -10.25 -14.07
C PRO A 419 -23.75 -8.89 -14.18
N PRO A 420 -22.92 -8.66 -15.22
CA PRO A 420 -22.28 -7.36 -15.44
C PRO A 420 -23.34 -6.29 -15.77
N GLU A 421 -22.90 -5.02 -15.69
CA GLU A 421 -23.70 -3.88 -16.13
C GLU A 421 -24.24 -4.07 -17.56
N THR A 422 -25.48 -3.64 -17.76
CA THR A 422 -26.08 -3.50 -19.09
C THR A 422 -26.41 -2.03 -19.31
N SER A 423 -26.72 -1.64 -20.55
CA SER A 423 -27.16 -0.27 -20.87
C SER A 423 -28.38 0.24 -20.07
N THR A 424 -29.02 -0.62 -19.28
CA THR A 424 -30.21 -0.32 -18.48
C THR A 424 -30.02 -0.48 -16.96
N GLN A 425 -28.89 -1.00 -16.48
CA GLN A 425 -28.63 -1.26 -15.05
C GLN A 425 -27.13 -1.19 -14.72
N ASN A 426 -26.78 -0.40 -13.69
CA ASN A 426 -25.43 -0.31 -13.12
C ASN A 426 -24.91 -1.67 -12.66
N ASP A 427 -23.58 -1.86 -12.67
CA ASP A 427 -22.94 -3.10 -12.24
C ASP A 427 -23.29 -3.42 -10.76
N PRO A 428 -23.92 -4.58 -10.48
CA PRO A 428 -24.25 -5.03 -9.14
C PRO A 428 -23.05 -5.04 -8.16
N LYS A 429 -21.83 -5.22 -8.67
CA LYS A 429 -20.61 -5.32 -7.87
C LYS A 429 -19.99 -3.97 -7.51
N SER A 430 -20.46 -2.86 -8.07
CA SER A 430 -19.82 -1.56 -7.90
C SER A 430 -20.77 -0.39 -7.66
N GLY A 431 -20.19 0.80 -7.53
CA GLY A 431 -20.90 2.03 -7.19
C GLY A 431 -20.99 2.26 -5.68
N GLU A 432 -21.86 3.18 -5.28
CA GLU A 432 -21.99 3.62 -3.88
C GLU A 432 -22.72 2.62 -2.97
N LEU A 433 -23.45 1.66 -3.55
CA LEU A 433 -24.17 0.61 -2.83
C LEU A 433 -23.93 -0.75 -3.53
N PRO A 434 -22.70 -1.28 -3.45
CA PRO A 434 -22.39 -2.58 -4.06
C PRO A 434 -23.18 -3.68 -3.37
N ARG A 435 -23.61 -4.69 -4.15
CA ARG A 435 -24.32 -5.86 -3.64
C ARG A 435 -23.33 -6.91 -3.16
N TRP A 436 -23.68 -7.57 -2.06
CA TRP A 436 -22.82 -8.55 -1.40
C TRP A 436 -23.50 -9.92 -1.34
N PHE A 437 -22.72 -10.96 -1.59
CA PHE A 437 -23.12 -12.33 -1.27
C PHE A 437 -22.51 -12.74 0.06
N ILE A 438 -23.35 -12.98 1.06
CA ILE A 438 -22.95 -13.18 2.45
C ILE A 438 -23.15 -14.65 2.81
N VAL A 439 -22.08 -15.35 3.18
CA VAL A 439 -22.11 -16.73 3.66
C VAL A 439 -22.00 -16.73 5.18
N ALA A 440 -23.11 -17.03 5.86
CA ALA A 440 -23.17 -17.18 7.31
C ALA A 440 -22.67 -18.57 7.75
N GLY A 441 -21.43 -18.91 7.37
CA GLY A 441 -20.81 -20.22 7.56
C GLY A 441 -19.52 -20.34 6.75
N ASN A 442 -19.14 -21.59 6.43
CA ASN A 442 -17.99 -21.89 5.59
C ASN A 442 -18.36 -21.86 4.10
N LEU A 443 -17.39 -21.53 3.26
CA LEU A 443 -17.52 -21.54 1.80
C LEU A 443 -16.49 -22.48 1.18
N GLU A 444 -16.96 -23.49 0.46
CA GLU A 444 -16.12 -24.31 -0.40
C GLU A 444 -16.46 -24.03 -1.87
N ILE A 445 -15.46 -23.64 -2.65
CA ILE A 445 -15.55 -23.50 -4.10
C ILE A 445 -14.63 -24.55 -4.69
N ASN A 446 -15.19 -25.54 -5.37
CA ASN A 446 -14.40 -26.56 -6.02
C ASN A 446 -14.94 -26.83 -7.43
N ASN A 447 -14.07 -27.22 -8.35
CA ASN A 447 -14.52 -27.67 -9.65
C ASN A 447 -13.47 -28.57 -10.30
N PHE A 448 -13.75 -29.87 -10.34
CA PHE A 448 -12.84 -30.85 -10.93
C PHE A 448 -13.19 -31.19 -12.38
N THR A 449 -14.09 -30.42 -13.00
CA THR A 449 -14.40 -30.54 -14.43
C THR A 449 -13.35 -29.80 -15.27
N ALA A 450 -13.36 -30.02 -16.59
CA ALA A 450 -12.44 -29.37 -17.51
C ALA A 450 -12.74 -27.88 -17.71
N ASP A 451 -14.02 -27.50 -17.64
CA ASP A 451 -14.45 -26.11 -17.75
C ASP A 451 -14.15 -25.34 -16.45
N PHE A 452 -14.01 -24.03 -16.53
CA PHE A 452 -13.85 -23.18 -15.34
C PHE A 452 -15.22 -22.86 -14.72
N LEU A 453 -15.27 -22.85 -13.38
CA LEU A 453 -16.45 -22.45 -12.62
C LEU A 453 -16.45 -20.91 -12.45
N PRO A 454 -17.43 -20.17 -13.01
CA PRO A 454 -17.45 -18.72 -12.87
C PRO A 454 -17.97 -18.27 -11.51
N VAL A 455 -17.15 -17.44 -10.85
CA VAL A 455 -17.45 -16.79 -9.58
C VAL A 455 -17.27 -15.28 -9.72
N ARG A 456 -18.38 -14.59 -9.97
CA ARG A 456 -18.44 -13.13 -10.07
C ARG A 456 -19.28 -12.56 -8.94
N ALA A 457 -18.66 -12.20 -7.82
CA ALA A 457 -19.35 -11.63 -6.67
C ALA A 457 -18.42 -10.85 -5.73
N ASN A 458 -18.97 -9.86 -5.01
CA ASN A 458 -18.37 -9.41 -3.76
C ASN A 458 -18.86 -10.34 -2.65
N ILE A 459 -17.95 -11.00 -1.92
CA ILE A 459 -18.28 -12.12 -1.03
C ILE A 459 -17.81 -11.82 0.40
N LEU A 460 -18.71 -12.02 1.37
CA LEU A 460 -18.40 -12.01 2.80
C LEU A 460 -18.57 -13.42 3.36
N VAL A 461 -17.54 -13.97 4.01
CA VAL A 461 -17.60 -15.31 4.64
C VAL A 461 -17.29 -15.19 6.13
N THR A 462 -18.24 -15.60 6.98
CA THR A 462 -18.03 -15.56 8.44
C THR A 462 -17.16 -16.71 8.95
N GLY A 463 -17.12 -17.83 8.24
CA GLY A 463 -16.30 -19.00 8.52
C GLY A 463 -15.04 -19.09 7.66
N ASN A 464 -14.65 -20.31 7.32
CA ASN A 464 -13.46 -20.63 6.53
C ASN A 464 -13.78 -20.73 5.03
N VAL A 465 -12.76 -20.50 4.20
CA VAL A 465 -12.83 -20.64 2.74
C VAL A 465 -11.91 -21.76 2.26
N LYS A 466 -12.42 -22.61 1.36
CA LYS A 466 -11.63 -23.60 0.63
C LYS A 466 -11.82 -23.45 -0.87
N ILE A 467 -10.73 -23.36 -1.63
CA ILE A 467 -10.75 -23.26 -3.10
C ILE A 467 -9.96 -24.42 -3.71
N LYS A 468 -10.55 -25.14 -4.67
CA LYS A 468 -9.94 -26.27 -5.38
C LYS A 468 -10.34 -26.34 -6.86
N GLY A 469 -9.49 -26.96 -7.68
CA GLY A 469 -9.81 -27.22 -9.09
C GLY A 469 -9.88 -25.96 -9.96
N ASN A 470 -10.60 -26.02 -11.08
CA ASN A 470 -10.63 -24.98 -12.12
C ASN A 470 -11.72 -23.94 -11.85
N VAL A 471 -11.33 -22.76 -11.38
CA VAL A 471 -12.28 -21.70 -10.98
C VAL A 471 -11.84 -20.36 -11.57
N GLU A 472 -12.77 -19.60 -12.12
CA GLU A 472 -12.51 -18.25 -12.61
C GLU A 472 -13.23 -17.21 -11.75
N PHE A 473 -12.54 -16.12 -11.40
CA PHE A 473 -13.03 -15.10 -10.48
C PHE A 473 -13.03 -13.72 -11.09
N ASP A 474 -14.10 -12.98 -10.83
CA ASP A 474 -14.10 -11.52 -10.73
C ASP A 474 -14.70 -11.21 -9.37
N SER A 475 -13.88 -11.25 -8.31
CA SER A 475 -14.40 -11.26 -6.94
C SER A 475 -13.47 -10.60 -5.92
N THR A 476 -14.07 -9.78 -5.05
CA THR A 476 -13.46 -9.39 -3.77
C THR A 476 -14.06 -10.27 -2.68
N MET A 477 -13.23 -10.89 -1.85
CA MET A 477 -13.66 -11.76 -0.78
C MET A 477 -13.05 -11.34 0.56
N LEU A 478 -13.89 -11.10 1.56
CA LEU A 478 -13.48 -10.85 2.96
C LEU A 478 -13.89 -12.04 3.82
N VAL A 479 -12.92 -12.62 4.54
CA VAL A 479 -13.07 -13.88 5.28
C VAL A 479 -12.68 -13.66 6.74
N LEU A 480 -13.60 -13.95 7.68
CA LEU A 480 -13.30 -13.86 9.12
C LEU A 480 -12.52 -15.09 9.64
N GLY A 481 -12.62 -16.23 8.96
CA GLY A 481 -11.87 -17.45 9.25
C GLY A 481 -10.56 -17.58 8.46
N GLU A 482 -10.14 -18.84 8.28
CA GLU A 482 -8.95 -19.23 7.52
C GLU A 482 -9.29 -19.54 6.06
N THR A 483 -8.29 -19.42 5.18
CA THR A 483 -8.41 -19.77 3.77
C THR A 483 -7.41 -20.84 3.37
N THR A 484 -7.88 -21.84 2.65
CA THR A 484 -7.04 -22.89 2.04
C THR A 484 -7.25 -22.92 0.54
N VAL A 485 -6.17 -22.78 -0.22
CA VAL A 485 -6.13 -22.97 -1.67
C VAL A 485 -5.31 -24.23 -1.96
N GLU A 486 -5.97 -25.27 -2.46
CA GLU A 486 -5.39 -26.61 -2.62
C GLU A 486 -5.71 -27.15 -4.03
N ASP A 487 -4.69 -27.57 -4.77
CA ASP A 487 -4.84 -28.13 -6.13
C ASP A 487 -5.75 -27.24 -7.03
N ALA A 488 -5.62 -25.92 -6.92
CA ALA A 488 -6.48 -24.97 -7.62
C ALA A 488 -5.81 -24.34 -8.84
N ASN A 489 -6.56 -24.20 -9.92
CA ASN A 489 -6.23 -23.36 -11.07
C ASN A 489 -7.21 -22.18 -11.07
N ILE A 490 -6.70 -21.02 -10.64
CA ILE A 490 -7.52 -19.81 -10.46
C ILE A 490 -7.22 -18.84 -11.59
N LYS A 491 -8.25 -18.47 -12.35
CA LYS A 491 -8.16 -17.48 -13.44
C LYS A 491 -8.99 -16.25 -13.15
N GLY A 492 -8.61 -15.13 -13.76
CA GLY A 492 -9.48 -13.98 -13.82
C GLY A 492 -10.56 -14.14 -14.90
N ILE A 493 -11.75 -13.62 -14.64
CA ILE A 493 -12.79 -13.51 -15.67
C ILE A 493 -12.40 -12.39 -16.63
N ARG A 494 -12.39 -12.71 -17.93
CA ARG A 494 -12.09 -11.76 -19.00
C ARG A 494 -13.37 -11.06 -19.45
N SER A 495 -13.37 -9.73 -19.43
CA SER A 495 -14.44 -8.90 -19.99
C SER A 495 -14.00 -8.22 -21.28
N SER A 496 -14.79 -8.36 -22.34
CA SER A 496 -14.60 -7.62 -23.58
C SER A 496 -15.44 -6.34 -23.53
N ASN A 497 -14.82 -5.22 -23.17
CA ASN A 497 -15.50 -3.92 -23.11
C ASN A 497 -15.53 -3.21 -24.48
N GLY A 498 -15.65 -3.94 -25.60
CA GLY A 498 -15.75 -3.37 -26.96
C GLY A 498 -14.55 -2.52 -27.44
N SER A 499 -13.53 -2.35 -26.61
CA SER A 499 -12.23 -1.78 -26.94
C SER A 499 -11.21 -2.93 -27.04
N ASN A 500 -10.15 -2.76 -27.84
CA ASN A 500 -9.16 -3.81 -28.13
C ASN A 500 -8.29 -4.24 -26.93
N ASN A 501 -8.65 -3.86 -25.69
CA ASN A 501 -8.01 -4.31 -24.47
C ASN A 501 -8.99 -5.18 -23.69
N GLU A 502 -8.71 -6.48 -23.60
CA GLU A 502 -9.40 -7.37 -22.68
C GLU A 502 -9.03 -6.98 -21.24
N GLU A 503 -10.02 -6.58 -20.44
CA GLU A 503 -9.83 -6.37 -19.02
C GLU A 503 -10.04 -7.71 -18.31
N THR A 504 -8.98 -8.21 -17.68
CA THR A 504 -9.06 -9.40 -16.83
C THR A 504 -9.19 -8.96 -15.39
N LYS A 505 -10.31 -9.32 -14.74
CA LYS A 505 -10.52 -9.10 -13.31
C LYS A 505 -10.22 -10.37 -12.54
N GLU A 506 -9.62 -10.28 -11.38
CA GLU A 506 -9.08 -11.43 -10.63
C GLU A 506 -9.73 -11.61 -9.25
N LEU A 507 -9.28 -12.64 -8.52
CA LEU A 507 -9.63 -12.84 -7.12
C LEU A 507 -8.78 -11.92 -6.23
N VAL A 508 -9.41 -11.08 -5.42
CA VAL A 508 -8.78 -10.45 -4.24
C VAL A 508 -9.38 -11.05 -2.99
N LEU A 509 -8.57 -11.79 -2.25
CA LEU A 509 -8.99 -12.52 -1.06
C LEU A 509 -8.26 -11.99 0.17
N ILE A 510 -9.04 -11.50 1.13
CA ILE A 510 -8.57 -10.87 2.37
C ILE A 510 -9.09 -11.69 3.55
N SER A 511 -8.20 -12.39 4.24
CA SER A 511 -8.54 -13.23 5.39
C SER A 511 -8.05 -12.64 6.70
N LYS A 512 -8.88 -12.73 7.74
CA LYS A 512 -8.43 -12.49 9.11
C LYS A 512 -7.51 -13.64 9.58
N GLY A 513 -7.92 -14.87 9.31
CA GLY A 513 -7.15 -16.08 9.62
C GLY A 513 -6.02 -16.34 8.64
N LYS A 514 -5.31 -17.45 8.86
CA LYS A 514 -4.20 -17.91 8.00
C LYS A 514 -4.67 -18.16 6.57
N VAL A 515 -3.78 -17.88 5.62
CA VAL A 515 -3.94 -18.28 4.21
C VAL A 515 -2.89 -19.33 3.90
N LEU A 516 -3.33 -20.54 3.58
CA LEU A 516 -2.49 -21.66 3.16
C LEU A 516 -2.68 -21.91 1.66
N ILE A 517 -1.60 -21.86 0.90
CA ILE A 517 -1.58 -22.22 -0.51
C ILE A 517 -0.66 -23.42 -0.68
N ASN A 518 -1.20 -24.56 -1.12
CA ASN A 518 -0.42 -25.79 -1.26
C ASN A 518 -0.84 -26.65 -2.46
N ARG A 519 0.06 -27.57 -2.83
CA ARG A 519 -0.15 -28.60 -3.85
C ARG A 519 -0.52 -28.08 -5.25
N LEU A 520 -0.13 -26.85 -5.57
CA LEU A 520 -0.31 -26.29 -6.90
C LEU A 520 0.69 -26.95 -7.87
N HIS A 521 0.18 -27.65 -8.89
CA HIS A 521 0.98 -28.48 -9.81
C HIS A 521 2.07 -29.30 -9.08
N ALA A 522 1.65 -30.10 -8.09
CA ALA A 522 2.56 -30.84 -7.21
C ALA A 522 3.58 -31.67 -8.01
N PHE A 523 4.87 -31.49 -7.69
CA PHE A 523 6.02 -32.16 -8.32
C PHE A 523 6.05 -32.11 -9.86
N ALA A 524 5.39 -31.11 -10.46
CA ALA A 524 5.39 -30.95 -11.91
C ALA A 524 6.81 -30.70 -12.45
N VAL A 525 7.02 -31.19 -13.67
CA VAL A 525 8.34 -31.26 -14.32
C VAL A 525 8.60 -30.16 -15.36
N ASN A 526 7.53 -29.55 -15.87
CA ASN A 526 7.57 -28.47 -16.86
C ASN A 526 6.89 -27.25 -16.27
N GLU A 527 7.49 -26.07 -16.40
CA GLU A 527 6.90 -24.81 -15.92
C GLU A 527 5.44 -24.63 -16.39
N PRO A 528 4.58 -24.01 -15.56
CA PRO A 528 3.21 -23.70 -15.94
C PRO A 528 3.18 -22.86 -17.21
N SER A 529 2.36 -23.25 -18.18
CA SER A 529 2.01 -22.41 -19.31
C SER A 529 1.26 -21.15 -18.85
N VAL A 530 1.06 -20.19 -19.76
CA VAL A 530 0.23 -18.99 -19.48
C VAL A 530 -1.20 -19.39 -19.08
N GLU A 531 -1.70 -20.52 -19.55
CA GLU A 531 -3.02 -21.05 -19.20
C GLU A 531 -3.06 -21.74 -17.82
N GLU A 532 -1.90 -21.94 -17.19
CA GLU A 532 -1.74 -22.57 -15.86
C GLU A 532 -1.25 -21.57 -14.79
N THR A 533 -1.09 -20.29 -15.15
CA THR A 533 -0.83 -19.22 -14.17
C THR A 533 -2.03 -18.98 -13.27
N MET A 534 -1.79 -18.72 -11.99
CA MET A 534 -2.81 -18.32 -11.04
C MET A 534 -2.97 -16.80 -11.06
N GLU A 535 -4.20 -16.29 -11.13
CA GLU A 535 -4.49 -14.86 -11.11
C GLU A 535 -5.25 -14.49 -9.83
N ALA A 536 -4.52 -13.99 -8.83
CA ALA A 536 -5.09 -13.66 -7.53
C ALA A 536 -4.19 -12.72 -6.70
N PHE A 537 -4.82 -12.00 -5.78
CA PHE A 537 -4.14 -11.30 -4.69
C PHE A 537 -4.63 -11.85 -3.35
N PHE A 538 -3.68 -12.23 -2.49
CA PHE A 538 -3.98 -12.74 -1.15
C PHE A 538 -3.48 -11.80 -0.07
N TYR A 539 -4.33 -11.56 0.93
CA TYR A 539 -3.98 -10.88 2.17
C TYR A 539 -4.36 -11.74 3.38
N THR A 540 -3.51 -11.73 4.42
CA THR A 540 -3.84 -12.31 5.72
C THR A 540 -3.46 -11.38 6.88
N ASP A 541 -4.32 -11.24 7.88
CA ASP A 541 -3.98 -10.60 9.17
C ASP A 541 -3.04 -11.48 10.03
N SER A 542 -2.93 -12.76 9.69
CA SER A 542 -2.10 -13.76 10.36
C SER A 542 -0.77 -13.96 9.62
N SER A 543 -0.03 -15.02 9.97
CA SER A 543 1.14 -15.47 9.23
C SER A 543 0.77 -16.21 7.95
N GLY A 544 1.63 -16.12 6.95
CA GLY A 544 1.54 -16.89 5.71
C GLY A 544 2.75 -17.78 5.48
N GLU A 545 2.53 -18.96 4.90
CA GLU A 545 3.60 -19.86 4.46
C GLU A 545 3.30 -20.36 3.05
N LEU A 546 4.30 -20.23 2.16
CA LEU A 546 4.19 -20.67 0.77
C LEU A 546 5.33 -21.62 0.40
N TYR A 547 4.98 -22.72 -0.26
CA TYR A 547 5.90 -23.80 -0.62
C TYR A 547 6.01 -23.99 -2.14
N GLY A 548 7.07 -23.44 -2.74
CA GLY A 548 7.52 -23.69 -4.10
C GLY A 548 8.54 -24.83 -4.24
N VAL A 549 8.59 -25.75 -3.25
CA VAL A 549 9.44 -26.95 -3.31
C VAL A 549 8.65 -28.12 -3.90
N GLY A 550 7.63 -28.57 -3.18
CA GLY A 550 6.70 -29.60 -3.65
C GLY A 550 5.66 -29.07 -4.65
N SER A 551 5.38 -27.76 -4.64
CA SER A 551 4.47 -27.12 -5.59
C SER A 551 5.27 -26.36 -6.65
N MET A 552 4.68 -26.16 -7.80
CA MET A 552 5.19 -25.24 -8.82
C MET A 552 4.06 -24.34 -9.28
N PHE A 553 4.16 -23.05 -9.01
CA PHE A 553 3.11 -22.13 -9.42
C PHE A 553 3.65 -20.75 -9.77
N HIS A 554 2.99 -20.16 -10.76
CA HIS A 554 3.21 -18.80 -11.24
C HIS A 554 1.97 -17.98 -10.86
N LEU A 555 2.14 -17.01 -9.96
CA LEU A 555 1.05 -16.16 -9.48
C LEU A 555 1.16 -14.76 -10.09
N ILE A 556 0.13 -14.34 -10.82
CA ILE A 556 -0.06 -12.97 -11.26
C ILE A 556 -0.95 -12.26 -10.24
N GLY A 557 -0.36 -11.33 -9.50
CA GLY A 557 -1.02 -10.55 -8.47
C GLY A 557 -0.10 -10.29 -7.28
N GLY A 558 -0.43 -10.86 -6.12
CA GLY A 558 0.39 -10.64 -4.93
C GLY A 558 0.02 -11.47 -3.71
N PHE A 559 0.90 -11.48 -2.72
CA PHE A 559 0.63 -12.07 -1.41
C PHE A 559 1.21 -11.18 -0.30
N PHE A 560 0.38 -10.85 0.68
CA PHE A 560 0.80 -10.01 1.79
C PHE A 560 0.29 -10.54 3.14
N ALA A 561 1.15 -10.51 4.16
CA ALA A 561 0.80 -10.88 5.52
C ALA A 561 1.00 -9.70 6.49
N LYS A 562 0.06 -9.51 7.42
CA LYS A 562 0.26 -8.58 8.54
C LYS A 562 1.26 -9.13 9.55
N ASP A 563 1.25 -10.44 9.78
CA ASP A 563 2.27 -11.11 10.56
C ASP A 563 3.41 -11.62 9.65
N ASN A 564 4.23 -12.54 10.14
CA ASN A 564 5.36 -13.11 9.42
C ASN A 564 4.93 -13.84 8.13
N LEU A 565 5.74 -13.69 7.09
CA LEU A 565 5.57 -14.40 5.81
C LEU A 565 6.83 -15.18 5.48
N THR A 566 6.68 -16.49 5.26
CA THR A 566 7.80 -17.36 4.88
C THR A 566 7.55 -18.00 3.51
N VAL A 567 8.55 -17.89 2.64
CA VAL A 567 8.59 -18.58 1.34
C VAL A 567 9.72 -19.58 1.34
N ASN A 568 9.41 -20.79 0.90
CA ASN A 568 10.38 -21.83 0.64
C ASN A 568 10.25 -22.25 -0.81
N ALA A 569 11.24 -21.94 -1.64
CA ALA A 569 11.18 -22.22 -3.07
C ALA A 569 12.51 -22.76 -3.59
N VAL A 570 12.43 -23.55 -4.66
CA VAL A 570 13.60 -24.09 -5.35
C VAL A 570 13.50 -23.84 -6.84
N THR A 571 14.64 -23.76 -7.49
CA THR A 571 14.76 -23.89 -8.95
C THR A 571 15.09 -25.35 -9.23
N GLY A 572 14.68 -25.88 -10.39
CA GLY A 572 15.02 -27.25 -10.77
C GLY A 572 13.86 -28.24 -10.73
N LYS A 573 14.13 -29.44 -11.26
CA LYS A 573 13.21 -30.58 -11.18
C LYS A 573 13.30 -31.21 -9.79
N VAL A 574 12.17 -31.28 -9.09
CA VAL A 574 12.04 -31.96 -7.80
C VAL A 574 11.41 -33.33 -8.02
N VAL A 575 12.06 -34.38 -7.52
CA VAL A 575 11.48 -35.73 -7.50
C VAL A 575 10.66 -35.88 -6.24
N GLU A 576 9.40 -36.30 -6.39
CA GLU A 576 8.53 -36.61 -5.25
C GLU A 576 9.19 -37.70 -4.38
N PRO A 577 9.41 -37.44 -3.08
CA PRO A 577 9.92 -38.47 -2.18
C PRO A 577 8.89 -39.58 -1.99
N ASP A 578 9.34 -40.85 -2.06
CA ASP A 578 8.47 -42.00 -1.81
C ASP A 578 7.90 -41.96 -0.37
N PRO A 579 6.55 -41.90 -0.21
CA PRO A 579 5.89 -41.84 1.08
C PRO A 579 6.12 -43.06 1.99
N LEU A 580 6.39 -44.23 1.40
CA LEU A 580 6.49 -45.51 2.10
C LEU A 580 7.91 -45.83 2.54
N THR A 581 8.90 -45.49 1.71
CA THR A 581 10.31 -45.79 1.98
C THR A 581 11.07 -44.61 2.60
N GLY A 582 10.48 -43.41 2.59
CA GLY A 582 11.15 -42.21 3.08
C GLY A 582 12.39 -41.90 2.25
N GLY A 583 12.24 -41.85 0.92
CA GLY A 583 13.34 -41.46 0.02
C GLY A 583 13.89 -40.06 0.33
N SER A 584 15.04 -39.70 -0.24
CA SER A 584 15.62 -38.35 -0.15
C SER A 584 14.94 -37.39 -1.11
N LEU A 585 14.86 -36.10 -0.75
CA LEU A 585 14.47 -35.04 -1.69
C LEU A 585 15.59 -34.86 -2.71
N VAL A 586 15.31 -35.17 -3.98
CA VAL A 586 16.27 -35.00 -5.06
C VAL A 586 15.86 -33.79 -5.89
N ILE A 587 16.77 -32.83 -6.00
CA ILE A 587 16.58 -31.62 -6.79
C ILE A 587 17.65 -31.59 -7.89
N SER A 588 17.23 -31.65 -9.15
CA SER A 588 18.11 -31.45 -10.31
C SER A 588 18.01 -30.01 -10.80
N GLN A 589 19.12 -29.27 -10.74
CA GLN A 589 19.21 -27.91 -11.30
C GLN A 589 19.32 -27.90 -12.83
N THR A 590 19.31 -29.06 -13.49
CA THR A 590 19.39 -29.15 -14.95
C THR A 590 18.26 -30.05 -15.48
N PRO A 591 17.31 -29.52 -16.28
CA PRO A 591 17.05 -28.08 -16.49
C PRO A 591 16.66 -27.38 -15.17
N ALA A 592 16.69 -26.05 -15.16
CA ALA A 592 16.47 -25.22 -13.98
C ALA A 592 15.09 -24.52 -14.03
N PRO A 593 13.95 -25.25 -14.10
CA PRO A 593 12.66 -24.58 -14.15
C PRO A 593 12.41 -23.77 -12.87
N GLU A 594 11.79 -22.61 -13.05
CA GLU A 594 11.35 -21.72 -11.98
C GLU A 594 10.11 -22.34 -11.31
N ARG A 595 10.19 -22.69 -10.01
CA ARG A 595 9.03 -23.29 -9.32
C ARG A 595 8.15 -22.30 -8.56
N PHE A 596 8.69 -21.13 -8.26
CA PHE A 596 7.97 -20.08 -7.57
C PHE A 596 8.22 -18.75 -8.27
N VAL A 597 7.21 -18.31 -9.00
CA VAL A 597 7.23 -17.00 -9.67
C VAL A 597 6.00 -16.23 -9.21
N ILE A 598 6.20 -15.01 -8.76
CA ILE A 598 5.10 -14.09 -8.51
C ILE A 598 5.35 -12.79 -9.25
N ASP A 599 4.32 -12.32 -9.96
CA ASP A 599 4.38 -11.16 -10.85
C ASP A 599 3.31 -10.16 -10.47
N TYR A 600 3.71 -8.93 -10.21
CA TYR A 600 2.81 -7.88 -9.77
C TYR A 600 1.85 -7.46 -10.86
N LYS A 601 0.56 -7.40 -10.51
CA LYS A 601 -0.49 -6.85 -11.37
C LYS A 601 -0.99 -5.52 -10.80
N PRO A 602 -0.71 -4.38 -11.47
CA PRO A 602 -1.07 -3.06 -10.94
C PRO A 602 -2.59 -2.79 -11.01
N ASP A 603 -3.29 -3.38 -11.97
CA ASP A 603 -4.73 -3.15 -12.21
C ASP A 603 -5.64 -3.73 -11.12
N ILE A 604 -5.09 -4.51 -10.19
CA ILE A 604 -5.85 -5.15 -9.10
C ILE A 604 -6.69 -4.12 -8.35
N TYR A 605 -6.13 -2.95 -8.09
CA TYR A 605 -6.82 -1.89 -7.39
C TYR A 605 -8.06 -1.39 -8.14
N GLU A 606 -7.88 -1.06 -9.43
CA GLU A 606 -8.95 -0.58 -10.31
C GLU A 606 -10.10 -1.59 -10.40
N ASN A 607 -9.74 -2.86 -10.42
CA ASN A 607 -10.69 -3.96 -10.49
C ASN A 607 -11.56 -4.09 -9.23
N GLN A 608 -11.07 -3.68 -8.05
CA GLN A 608 -11.81 -3.83 -6.78
C GLN A 608 -12.78 -2.68 -6.45
N GLN A 609 -12.65 -1.51 -7.08
CA GLN A 609 -13.57 -0.36 -6.96
C GLN A 609 -14.09 -0.10 -5.51
N SER A 610 -15.40 -0.28 -5.26
CA SER A 610 -16.06 -0.03 -3.96
C SER A 610 -15.84 -1.10 -2.89
N SER A 611 -15.16 -2.19 -3.24
CA SER A 611 -14.90 -3.32 -2.35
C SER A 611 -13.59 -3.20 -1.59
N LEU A 612 -12.91 -2.04 -1.68
CA LEU A 612 -11.68 -1.79 -0.96
C LEU A 612 -11.89 -1.86 0.57
N PRO A 613 -10.91 -2.43 1.29
CA PRO A 613 -10.96 -2.53 2.74
C PRO A 613 -10.82 -1.15 3.42
N ARG A 614 -11.35 -1.04 4.64
CA ARG A 614 -11.09 0.10 5.53
C ARG A 614 -9.64 0.12 5.99
N VAL A 615 -9.09 1.32 6.12
CA VAL A 615 -7.70 1.58 6.52
C VAL A 615 -7.62 2.20 7.91
N GLN A 616 -6.62 1.78 8.70
CA GLN A 616 -6.43 2.28 10.07
C GLN A 616 -5.84 3.69 10.11
N THR A 617 -5.14 4.06 9.05
CA THR A 617 -4.43 5.34 8.93
C THR A 617 -4.47 5.80 7.48
N VAL A 618 -4.21 7.08 7.26
CA VAL A 618 -3.87 7.63 5.96
C VAL A 618 -2.41 8.05 5.96
N ASN A 619 -1.75 7.94 4.80
CA ASN A 619 -0.41 8.46 4.63
C ASN A 619 -0.50 9.94 4.22
N VAL A 620 0.27 10.79 4.88
CA VAL A 620 0.32 12.23 4.61
C VAL A 620 1.75 12.58 4.20
N ASN A 621 1.92 13.04 2.97
CA ASN A 621 3.20 13.44 2.42
C ASN A 621 3.21 14.94 2.10
N VAL A 622 4.16 15.67 2.65
CA VAL A 622 4.27 17.11 2.45
C VAL A 622 5.32 17.37 1.37
N GLY A 623 4.89 17.97 0.26
CA GLY A 623 5.73 18.34 -0.88
C GLY A 623 6.69 19.51 -0.58
N PRO A 624 7.52 19.91 -1.56
CA PRO A 624 8.46 21.03 -1.37
C PRO A 624 7.75 22.39 -1.22
N MET A 625 8.34 23.29 -0.44
CA MET A 625 7.86 24.67 -0.29
C MET A 625 8.21 25.51 -1.53
N GLN A 626 7.28 26.36 -1.96
CA GLN A 626 7.42 27.25 -3.10
C GLN A 626 7.14 28.68 -2.66
N LEU A 627 8.03 29.61 -3.01
CA LEU A 627 7.79 31.04 -2.84
C LEU A 627 6.84 31.52 -3.94
N VAL A 628 5.73 32.13 -3.52
CA VAL A 628 4.77 32.76 -4.43
C VAL A 628 5.12 34.25 -4.46
N ASN A 629 5.48 34.74 -5.65
CA ASN A 629 5.83 36.15 -5.87
C ASN A 629 4.60 37.02 -6.05
#